data_AF-A0A2V8SQ83-F1
#
_entry.id   AF-A0A2V8SQ83-F1
#
_cell.length_a   1.000
_cell.length_b   1.000
_cell.length_c   1.000
_cell.angle_alpha   90.00
_cell.angle_beta   90.00
_cell.angle_gamma   90.00
#
_symmetry.space_group_name_H-M   'P 1'
#
loop_
_entity.id
_entity.type
_entity.pdbx_description
1 polymer ?
#
loop_
_entity_poly.entity_id
_entity_poly.type
_entity_poly.pdbx_seq_one_letter_code
_entity_poly.pdbx_strand_id
1 'polypeptide(L)'
;MAARSDERPIANYDFPVVARPDHCPAPLRALSLWLRLDDETFARKLAAAREFYPELFAEVETAAQGRGENTLSHFLEHSDRHESETALEGLEVFSVECLRPAVRGGESSDARAPFYETHGERQVRAGHYERVIRLREHVRPLADALDEHVERSR
;
A
#
# COMPACT_ATOMS: atom_id res chain seq x y z
N MET A 1 9.89 1.18 -19.52
CA MET A 1 8.50 1.69 -19.63
C MET A 1 7.65 0.68 -20.37
N ALA A 2 6.53 0.24 -19.81
CA ALA A 2 5.58 -0.62 -20.52
C ALA A 2 4.83 0.20 -21.58
N ALA A 3 5.37 0.24 -22.80
CA ALA A 3 4.61 0.59 -23.99
C ALA A 3 4.21 -0.75 -24.63
N ARG A 4 2.92 -1.06 -24.71
CA ARG A 4 2.46 -2.16 -25.58
C ARG A 4 2.21 -1.58 -26.97
N SER A 5 2.63 -2.34 -27.99
CA SER A 5 2.08 -2.57 -29.35
C SER A 5 1.23 -1.50 -30.06
N ASP A 6 0.37 -0.76 -29.35
CA ASP A 6 -0.74 0.01 -29.92
C ASP A 6 -0.65 1.52 -29.62
N GLU A 7 0.55 2.05 -29.33
CA GLU A 7 0.86 3.49 -29.11
C GLU A 7 0.10 4.20 -27.98
N ARG A 8 -0.77 3.51 -27.23
CA ARG A 8 -1.51 4.10 -26.12
C ARG A 8 -0.66 4.12 -24.84
N PRO A 9 -0.47 5.30 -24.21
CA PRO A 9 0.25 5.38 -22.94
C PRO A 9 -0.55 4.67 -21.84
N ILE A 10 0.10 3.77 -21.11
CA ILE A 10 -0.47 3.16 -19.90
C ILE A 10 -0.33 4.17 -18.76
N ALA A 11 -1.47 4.63 -18.24
CA ALA A 11 -1.52 5.51 -17.08
C ALA A 11 -1.10 4.75 -15.82
N ASN A 12 -0.31 5.41 -14.96
CA ASN A 12 0.22 4.83 -13.74
C ASN A 12 -0.42 5.51 -12.53
N TYR A 13 -0.94 4.72 -11.60
CA TYR A 13 -1.63 5.22 -10.41
C TYR A 13 -1.10 4.52 -9.15
N ASP A 14 -1.12 5.23 -8.03
CA ASP A 14 -0.91 4.69 -6.70
C ASP A 14 -2.19 4.80 -5.86
N PHE A 15 -2.20 4.13 -4.71
CA PHE A 15 -3.26 4.24 -3.72
C PHE A 15 -2.64 4.23 -2.31
N PRO A 16 -3.28 4.84 -1.31
CA PRO A 16 -2.79 4.78 0.04
C PRO A 16 -2.84 3.34 0.54
N VAL A 17 -1.67 2.78 0.83
CA VAL A 17 -1.58 1.56 1.66
C VAL A 17 -1.86 1.99 3.08
N VAL A 18 -1.02 2.87 3.66
CA VAL A 18 -1.12 3.36 5.05
C VAL A 18 -1.84 4.70 5.14
N ALA A 19 -3.18 4.72 5.02
CA ALA A 19 -4.08 5.84 5.35
C ALA A 19 -5.54 5.44 5.07
N ARG A 20 -6.48 6.39 5.19
CA ARG A 20 -7.84 6.22 4.67
C ARG A 20 -7.81 5.98 3.15
N PRO A 21 -8.64 5.07 2.62
CA PRO A 21 -8.69 4.74 1.19
C PRO A 21 -9.21 5.89 0.30
N ASP A 22 -9.92 6.85 0.89
CA ASP A 22 -10.39 8.08 0.25
C ASP A 22 -9.39 9.25 0.38
N HIS A 23 -8.24 9.05 1.03
CA HIS A 23 -7.26 10.11 1.24
C HIS A 23 -6.58 10.51 -0.07
N CYS A 24 -6.92 11.71 -0.55
CA CYS A 24 -6.29 12.32 -1.70
C CYS A 24 -5.86 13.78 -1.41
N PRO A 25 -4.57 14.12 -1.58
CA PRO A 25 -4.09 15.50 -1.53
C PRO A 25 -4.87 16.38 -2.50
N ALA A 26 -5.23 17.60 -2.07
CA ALA A 26 -6.08 18.50 -2.84
C ALA A 26 -5.62 18.73 -4.30
N PRO A 27 -4.32 18.91 -4.60
CA PRO A 27 -3.86 19.09 -5.99
C PRO A 27 -4.10 17.89 -6.89
N LEU A 28 -4.18 16.68 -6.33
CA LEU A 28 -4.32 15.44 -7.10
C LEU A 28 -5.78 15.03 -7.32
N ARG A 29 -6.73 15.58 -6.55
CA ARG A 29 -8.14 15.14 -6.56
C ARG A 29 -8.80 15.14 -7.93
N ALA A 30 -8.50 16.16 -8.75
CA ALA A 30 -9.04 16.31 -10.10
C ALA A 30 -8.40 15.36 -11.13
N LEU A 31 -7.24 14.78 -10.81
CA LEU A 31 -6.50 13.87 -11.68
C LEU A 31 -6.65 12.40 -11.24
N SER A 32 -7.14 12.16 -10.03
CA SER A 32 -7.37 10.83 -9.47
C SER A 32 -8.60 10.16 -10.06
N LEU A 33 -8.52 8.83 -10.18
CA LEU A 33 -9.69 8.00 -10.42
C LEU A 33 -10.34 7.64 -9.09
N TRP A 34 -11.66 7.76 -9.04
CA TRP A 34 -12.46 7.43 -7.88
C TRP A 34 -13.37 6.25 -8.23
N LEU A 35 -13.10 5.11 -7.61
CA LEU A 35 -13.94 3.92 -7.75
C LEU A 35 -14.86 3.85 -6.55
N ARG A 36 -16.16 3.70 -6.80
CA ARG A 36 -17.15 3.42 -5.76
C ARG A 36 -17.67 2.02 -5.99
N LEU A 37 -17.37 1.15 -5.03
CA LEU A 37 -17.83 -0.22 -5.04
C LEU A 37 -19.30 -0.25 -4.68
N ASP A 38 -20.09 -0.99 -5.45
CA ASP A 38 -21.45 -1.35 -5.03
C ASP A 38 -21.41 -2.31 -3.85
N ASP A 39 -22.56 -2.48 -3.20
CA ASP A 39 -22.69 -3.27 -1.97
C ASP A 39 -22.22 -4.73 -2.17
N GLU A 40 -22.49 -5.32 -3.33
CA GLU A 40 -22.08 -6.70 -3.65
C GLU A 40 -20.56 -6.81 -3.79
N THR A 41 -19.95 -5.91 -4.55
CA THR A 41 -18.50 -5.88 -4.76
C THR A 41 -17.76 -5.58 -3.46
N PHE A 42 -18.30 -4.66 -2.67
CA PHE A 42 -17.75 -4.32 -1.36
C PHE A 42 -17.83 -5.49 -0.39
N ALA A 43 -18.97 -6.19 -0.32
CA ALA A 43 -19.13 -7.39 0.51
C ALA A 43 -18.14 -8.50 0.11
N ARG A 44 -17.93 -8.71 -1.20
CA ARG A 44 -16.93 -9.67 -1.69
C ARG A 44 -15.50 -9.30 -1.31
N LYS A 45 -15.12 -8.02 -1.44
CA LYS A 45 -13.81 -7.53 -1.02
C LYS A 45 -13.57 -7.79 0.46
N LEU A 46 -14.58 -7.55 1.28
CA LEU A 46 -14.48 -7.71 2.73
C LEU A 46 -14.45 -9.18 3.15
N ALA A 47 -15.24 -10.04 2.51
CA ALA A 47 -15.19 -11.49 2.72
C ALA A 47 -13.80 -12.06 2.41
N ALA A 48 -13.20 -11.64 1.28
CA ALA A 48 -11.84 -12.06 0.92
C ALA A 48 -10.79 -11.56 1.94
N ALA A 49 -10.93 -10.33 2.44
CA ALA A 49 -10.05 -9.83 3.49
C ALA A 49 -10.15 -10.67 4.77
N ARG A 50 -11.36 -11.03 5.18
CA ARG A 50 -11.62 -11.86 6.38
C ARG A 50 -11.10 -13.29 6.23
N GLU A 51 -11.31 -13.89 5.07
CA GLU A 51 -10.97 -15.30 4.82
C GLU A 51 -9.46 -15.51 4.68
N PHE A 52 -8.78 -14.64 3.92
CA PHE A 52 -7.39 -14.84 3.53
C PHE A 52 -6.40 -14.01 4.35
N TYR A 53 -6.88 -12.98 5.05
CA TYR A 53 -6.04 -12.09 5.86
C TYR A 53 -6.66 -11.83 7.24
N PRO A 54 -6.97 -12.88 8.03
CA PRO A 54 -7.71 -12.75 9.29
C PRO A 54 -7.03 -11.83 10.31
N GLU A 55 -5.70 -11.84 10.36
CA GLU A 55 -4.92 -10.94 11.24
C GLU A 55 -5.05 -9.47 10.81
N LEU A 56 -5.05 -9.19 9.50
CA LEU A 56 -5.26 -7.85 8.96
C LEU A 56 -6.71 -7.38 9.15
N PHE A 57 -7.67 -8.31 9.10
CA PHE A 57 -9.09 -8.00 9.21
C PHE A 57 -9.48 -7.50 10.61
N ALA A 58 -8.97 -8.14 11.67
CA ALA A 58 -9.23 -7.74 13.05
C ALA A 58 -8.77 -6.29 13.34
N GLU A 59 -7.71 -5.84 12.68
CA GLU A 59 -7.20 -4.47 12.80
C GLU A 59 -8.02 -3.46 12.01
N VAL A 60 -8.52 -3.86 10.84
CA VAL A 60 -9.45 -3.04 10.04
C VAL A 60 -10.73 -2.76 10.81
N GLU A 61 -11.26 -3.76 11.54
CA GLU A 61 -12.40 -3.56 12.46
C GLU A 61 -12.06 -2.60 13.61
N THR A 62 -10.86 -2.71 14.19
CA THR A 62 -10.40 -1.81 15.26
C THR A 62 -10.28 -0.35 14.79
N ALA A 63 -9.82 -0.14 13.55
CA ALA A 63 -9.71 1.18 12.94
C ALA A 63 -11.06 1.82 12.62
N ALA A 64 -12.01 1.02 12.15
CA ALA A 64 -13.37 1.45 11.81
C ALA A 64 -14.11 2.06 13.02
N GLN A 65 -13.81 1.55 14.23
CA GLN A 65 -14.40 2.01 15.49
C GLN A 65 -13.84 3.36 15.99
N GLY A 66 -13.01 4.06 15.21
CA GLY A 66 -12.51 5.40 15.54
C GLY A 66 -11.46 5.45 16.66
N ARG A 67 -10.86 4.30 17.01
CA ARG A 67 -9.83 4.19 18.06
C ARG A 67 -8.40 4.15 17.53
N GLY A 68 -8.19 4.12 16.21
CA GLY A 68 -6.87 4.04 15.60
C GLY A 68 -6.51 5.31 14.82
N GLU A 69 -5.75 6.21 15.44
CA GLU A 69 -4.89 7.11 14.66
C GLU A 69 -3.76 6.24 14.06
N ASN A 70 -3.61 6.24 12.73
CA ASN A 70 -2.59 5.51 11.98
C ASN A 70 -2.59 3.96 12.12
N THR A 71 -3.68 3.31 11.72
CA THR A 71 -3.87 1.84 11.74
C THR A 71 -2.72 1.02 11.16
N LEU A 72 -2.15 1.39 10.01
CA LEU A 72 -1.09 0.56 9.41
C LEU A 72 0.32 0.82 9.97
N SER A 73 0.53 1.93 10.67
CA SER A 73 1.78 2.09 11.44
C SER A 73 1.76 1.17 12.65
N HIS A 74 0.57 0.95 13.24
CA HIS A 74 0.34 0.00 14.32
C HIS A 74 0.46 -1.47 13.85
N PHE A 75 -0.07 -1.82 12.68
CA PHE A 75 0.10 -3.13 12.01
C PHE A 75 1.59 -3.52 11.83
N LEU A 76 2.42 -2.54 11.44
CA LEU A 76 3.85 -2.75 11.22
C LEU A 76 4.68 -2.73 12.52
N GLU A 77 4.02 -2.56 13.67
CA GLU A 77 4.67 -2.44 14.97
C GLU A 77 4.16 -3.46 16.00
N HIS A 78 2.98 -4.06 15.82
CA HIS A 78 2.36 -4.96 16.79
C HIS A 78 1.66 -6.16 16.12
N SER A 79 2.46 -7.13 15.65
CA SER A 79 1.95 -8.47 15.35
C SER A 79 1.75 -9.25 16.66
N ASP A 80 0.71 -8.91 17.42
CA ASP A 80 0.21 -9.77 18.50
C ASP A 80 -1.31 -9.58 18.70
N ARG A 81 -2.04 -10.61 18.28
CA ARG A 81 -3.41 -11.06 18.61
C ARG A 81 -4.42 -10.05 19.16
N HIS A 82 -5.61 -10.01 18.56
CA HIS A 82 -6.88 -10.22 19.26
C HIS A 82 -8.02 -10.51 18.26
N GLU A 83 -8.73 -11.62 18.47
CA GLU A 83 -10.03 -11.89 17.85
C GLU A 83 -11.07 -10.93 18.41
N SER A 84 -11.87 -10.31 17.55
CA SER A 84 -13.11 -9.67 17.97
C SER A 84 -14.19 -9.88 16.92
N GLU A 85 -15.37 -10.30 17.39
CA GLU A 85 -16.53 -10.64 16.58
C GLU A 85 -17.29 -9.37 16.15
N THR A 86 -17.30 -9.15 14.83
CA THR A 86 -18.30 -8.44 14.00
C THR A 86 -18.86 -7.12 14.52
N ALA A 87 -18.40 -6.03 13.91
CA ALA A 87 -19.25 -4.91 13.52
C ALA A 87 -18.76 -4.32 12.19
N LEU A 88 -19.54 -4.52 11.13
CA LEU A 88 -19.30 -3.97 9.78
C LEU A 88 -19.55 -2.45 9.71
N GLU A 89 -20.14 -1.87 10.75
CA GLU A 89 -20.42 -0.44 10.87
C GLU A 89 -19.11 0.36 10.96
N GLY A 90 -18.92 1.32 10.05
CA GLY A 90 -17.72 2.16 9.98
C GLY A 90 -16.71 1.75 8.90
N LEU A 91 -16.94 0.62 8.22
CA LEU A 91 -16.10 0.17 7.10
C LEU A 91 -16.54 0.72 5.75
N GLU A 92 -17.62 1.49 5.69
CA GLU A 92 -18.16 2.06 4.46
C GLU A 92 -17.15 2.98 3.76
N VAL A 93 -16.18 3.53 4.50
CA VAL A 93 -15.05 4.28 3.93
C VAL A 93 -14.23 3.44 2.92
N PHE A 94 -14.15 2.12 3.10
CA PHE A 94 -13.45 1.20 2.20
C PHE A 94 -14.23 0.82 0.93
N SER A 95 -15.47 1.31 0.79
CA SER A 95 -16.25 1.23 -0.45
C SER A 95 -15.79 2.24 -1.51
N VAL A 96 -14.95 3.21 -1.14
CA VAL A 96 -14.36 4.18 -2.06
C VAL A 96 -12.86 3.92 -2.18
N GLU A 97 -12.39 3.75 -3.41
CA GLU A 97 -10.97 3.64 -3.72
C GLU A 97 -10.51 4.85 -4.53
N CYS A 98 -9.52 5.57 -3.99
CA CYS A 98 -8.86 6.65 -4.69
C CYS A 98 -7.55 6.16 -5.32
N LEU A 99 -7.50 6.13 -6.66
CA LEU A 99 -6.29 5.86 -7.43
C LEU A 99 -5.70 7.20 -7.89
N ARG A 100 -4.60 7.61 -7.29
CA ARG A 100 -3.94 8.90 -7.53
C ARG A 100 -2.89 8.74 -8.63
N PRO A 101 -2.69 9.70 -9.53
CA PRO A 101 -1.61 9.57 -10.51
C PRO A 101 -0.27 9.41 -9.81
N ALA A 102 0.44 8.34 -10.13
CA ALA A 102 1.77 8.12 -9.60
C ALA A 102 2.73 9.08 -10.30
N VAL A 103 3.25 10.06 -9.56
CA VAL A 103 4.21 11.02 -10.10
C VAL A 103 5.49 10.25 -10.47
N ARG A 104 5.81 10.20 -11.77
CA ARG A 104 7.12 9.76 -12.22
C ARG A 104 8.15 10.80 -11.78
N GLY A 105 9.12 10.39 -10.98
CA GLY A 105 10.27 11.24 -10.64
C GLY A 105 10.13 12.05 -9.36
N GLY A 106 9.32 11.61 -8.39
CA GLY A 106 9.61 11.99 -7.02
C GLY A 106 10.94 11.35 -6.63
N GLU A 107 12.04 12.11 -6.72
CA GLU A 107 13.26 11.79 -5.98
C GLU A 107 12.80 11.45 -4.57
N SER A 108 12.91 10.18 -4.18
CA SER A 108 12.80 9.80 -2.79
C SER A 108 13.93 10.57 -2.12
N SER A 109 13.61 11.73 -1.55
CA SER A 109 14.56 12.66 -0.95
C SER A 109 15.65 11.86 -0.25
N ASP A 110 16.88 11.98 -0.75
CA ASP A 110 18.06 11.16 -0.42
C ASP A 110 18.50 11.20 1.06
N ALA A 111 17.74 11.87 1.93
CA ALA A 111 18.10 12.09 3.32
C ALA A 111 17.57 11.04 4.32
N ARG A 112 16.56 10.24 3.97
CA ARG A 112 15.96 9.28 4.92
C ARG A 112 15.87 7.88 4.32
N ALA A 113 16.33 6.88 5.07
CA ALA A 113 16.21 5.48 4.69
C ALA A 113 14.74 5.15 4.31
N PRO A 114 14.50 4.39 3.24
CA PRO A 114 13.15 3.96 2.88
C PRO A 114 12.48 3.29 4.08
N PHE A 115 11.18 3.51 4.21
CA PHE A 115 10.40 3.00 5.36
C PHE A 115 10.63 1.50 5.61
N TYR A 116 10.72 0.69 4.56
CA TYR A 116 10.91 -0.76 4.67
C TYR A 116 12.27 -1.13 5.29
N GLU A 117 13.31 -0.30 5.17
CA GLU A 117 14.59 -0.57 5.81
C GLU A 117 14.49 -0.40 7.33
N THR A 118 13.94 0.72 7.77
CA THR A 118 13.77 1.01 9.20
C THR A 118 12.83 -0.02 9.85
N HIS A 119 11.77 -0.44 9.15
CA HIS A 119 10.90 -1.50 9.62
C HIS A 119 11.64 -2.85 9.65
N GLY A 120 12.35 -3.22 8.58
CA GLY A 120 13.13 -4.45 8.53
C GLY A 120 14.19 -4.54 9.62
N GLU A 121 14.85 -3.43 9.97
CA GLU A 121 15.78 -3.37 11.11
C GLU A 121 15.11 -3.69 12.44
N ARG A 122 13.86 -3.25 12.65
CA ARG A 122 13.09 -3.64 13.84
C ARG A 122 12.78 -5.13 13.83
N GLN A 123 12.36 -5.68 12.69
CA GLN A 123 12.03 -7.10 12.57
C GLN A 123 13.26 -8.02 12.76
N VAL A 124 14.44 -7.63 12.26
CA VAL A 124 15.70 -8.36 12.52
C VAL A 124 16.08 -8.30 14.00
N ARG A 125 15.94 -7.13 14.64
CA ARG A 125 16.22 -6.97 16.07
C ARG A 125 15.26 -7.78 16.96
N ALA A 126 14.04 -8.00 16.49
CA ALA A 126 13.04 -8.89 17.09
C ALA A 126 13.25 -10.38 16.77
N GLY A 127 14.24 -10.73 15.93
CA GLY A 127 14.57 -12.11 15.58
C GLY A 127 13.70 -12.75 14.50
N HIS A 128 12.83 -11.99 13.83
CA HIS A 128 11.97 -12.52 12.77
C HIS A 128 12.71 -12.78 11.45
N TYR A 129 13.78 -12.04 11.19
CA TYR A 129 14.59 -12.18 9.99
C TYR A 129 16.08 -12.14 10.32
N GLU A 130 16.89 -12.77 9.48
CA GLU A 130 18.35 -12.75 9.63
C GLU A 130 18.94 -11.40 9.23
N ARG A 131 18.42 -10.78 8.16
CA ARG A 131 19.01 -9.59 7.52
C ARG A 131 17.94 -8.67 6.95
N VAL A 132 18.28 -7.38 6.89
CA VAL A 132 17.43 -6.32 6.32
C VAL A 132 17.69 -6.19 4.81
N ILE A 133 16.64 -6.09 4.01
CA ILE A 133 16.75 -5.70 2.60
C ILE A 133 17.14 -4.22 2.55
N ARG A 134 18.30 -3.93 1.97
CA ARG A 134 18.81 -2.57 1.73
C ARG A 134 18.53 -2.08 0.32
N LEU A 135 18.14 -0.81 0.18
CA LEU A 135 17.96 -0.10 -1.09
C LEU A 135 19.23 -0.19 -1.93
N ARG A 136 20.36 0.24 -1.38
CA ARG A 136 21.62 0.35 -2.13
C ARG A 136 22.17 -1.00 -2.55
N GLU A 137 22.03 -2.03 -1.72
CA GLU A 137 22.65 -3.34 -1.95
C GLU A 137 21.76 -4.30 -2.75
N HIS A 138 20.44 -4.24 -2.56
CA HIS A 138 19.53 -5.26 -3.12
C HIS A 138 18.57 -4.70 -4.16
N VAL A 139 18.01 -3.50 -3.94
CA VAL A 139 16.95 -2.96 -4.81
C VAL A 139 17.53 -2.14 -5.96
N ARG A 140 18.51 -1.27 -5.70
CA ARG A 140 19.16 -0.40 -6.69
C ARG A 140 19.76 -1.21 -7.86
N PRO A 141 20.53 -2.29 -7.65
CA PRO A 141 21.08 -3.06 -8.77
C PRO A 141 20.01 -3.66 -9.69
N LEU A 142 18.87 -4.07 -9.12
CA LEU A 142 17.74 -4.58 -9.91
C LEU A 142 17.06 -3.47 -10.71
N ALA A 143 16.84 -2.31 -10.10
CA ALA A 143 16.26 -1.15 -10.77
C ALA A 143 17.13 -0.69 -11.95
N ASP A 144 18.45 -0.54 -11.71
CA ASP A 144 19.40 -0.12 -12.73
C ASP A 144 19.46 -1.14 -13.89
N ALA A 145 19.49 -2.45 -13.58
CA ALA A 145 19.48 -3.50 -14.59
C ALA A 145 18.20 -3.52 -15.44
N LEU A 146 17.04 -3.22 -14.83
CA LEU A 146 15.76 -3.11 -15.54
C LEU A 146 15.74 -1.89 -16.47
N ASP A 147 16.25 -0.75 -16.00
CA ASP A 147 16.35 0.46 -16.82
C ASP A 147 17.28 0.23 -18.02
N GLU A 148 18.45 -0.37 -17.81
CA GLU A 148 19.35 -0.77 -18.91
C GLU A 148 18.68 -1.72 -19.91
N HIS A 149 17.94 -2.72 -19.42
CA HIS A 149 17.24 -3.66 -20.29
C HIS A 149 16.18 -2.98 -21.14
N VAL A 150 15.43 -2.03 -20.57
CA VAL A 150 14.43 -1.23 -21.29
C VAL A 150 15.09 -0.37 -22.35
N GLU A 151 16.18 0.33 -22.04
CA GLU A 151 16.86 1.17 -23.03
C GLU A 151 17.50 0.35 -24.16
N ARG A 152 18.00 -0.86 -23.89
CA ARG A 152 18.48 -1.77 -24.94
C ARG A 152 17.38 -2.38 -25.81
N SER A 153 16.16 -2.45 -25.31
CA SER A 153 15.03 -3.10 -26.00
C SER A 153 14.11 -2.11 -26.71
N ARG A 154 14.46 -0.81 -26.70
CA ARG A 154 13.87 0.25 -27.51
C ARG A 154 14.58 0.35 -28.84
#